data_AF-A0A1G9JHJ2-F1
#
_entry.id   AF-A0A1G9JHJ2-F1
#
_cell.length_a   1.000
_cell.length_b   1.000
_cell.length_c   1.000
_cell.angle_alpha   90.00
_cell.angle_beta   90.00
_cell.angle_gamma   90.00
#
_symmetry.space_group_name_H-M   'P 1'
#
loop_
_entity.id
_entity.type
_entity.pdbx_description
1 polymer ?
#
loop_
_entity_poly.entity_id
_entity_poly.type
_entity_poly.pdbx_seq_one_letter_code
_entity_poly.pdbx_strand_id
1 'polypeptide(L)'
;MTGFAAQSEAIAAHGKQLVGQVSPSLQEAVSASQVSLGPNVMGELCQAWSWIFNDELDDAKALLAALPKAFEATGDELCSAAETYRQTEEGNRTAMQGVDR
;
A
#
# COMPACT_ATOMS: atom_id res chain seq x y z
N MET A 1 -30.11 -6.56 3.88
CA MET A 1 -28.71 -6.94 4.19
C MET A 1 -27.79 -6.81 2.97
N THR A 2 -28.01 -5.87 2.04
CA THR A 2 -27.18 -5.75 0.81
C THR A 2 -25.93 -4.87 0.95
N GLY A 3 -25.81 -4.11 2.04
CA GLY A 3 -24.71 -3.15 2.24
C GLY A 3 -23.36 -3.79 2.60
N PHE A 4 -23.36 -4.92 3.31
CA PHE A 4 -22.12 -5.61 3.72
C PHE A 4 -21.45 -6.35 2.55
N ALA A 5 -22.22 -7.05 1.71
CA ALA A 5 -21.72 -7.69 0.50
C ALA A 5 -21.03 -6.67 -0.45
N ALA A 6 -21.71 -5.56 -0.76
CA ALA A 6 -21.17 -4.51 -1.63
C ALA A 6 -19.92 -3.84 -1.04
N GLN A 7 -19.85 -3.67 0.29
CA GLN A 7 -18.65 -3.16 0.96
C GLN A 7 -17.50 -4.17 0.94
N SER A 8 -17.76 -5.46 1.14
CA SER A 8 -16.73 -6.50 1.10
C SER A 8 -16.09 -6.61 -0.29
N GLU A 9 -16.88 -6.50 -1.36
CA GLU A 9 -16.38 -6.51 -2.74
C GLU A 9 -15.54 -5.27 -3.06
N ALA A 10 -15.98 -4.08 -2.62
CA ALA A 10 -15.22 -2.85 -2.78
C ALA A 10 -13.88 -2.89 -2.03
N ILE A 11 -13.86 -3.40 -0.80
CA ILE A 11 -12.65 -3.55 0.02
C ILE A 11 -11.69 -4.56 -0.64
N ALA A 12 -12.20 -5.70 -1.10
CA ALA A 12 -11.38 -6.70 -1.80
C ALA A 12 -10.81 -6.16 -3.12
N ALA A 13 -11.60 -5.39 -3.89
CA ALA A 13 -11.14 -4.77 -5.13
C ALA A 13 -10.02 -3.76 -4.86
N HIS A 14 -10.15 -2.96 -3.80
CA HIS A 14 -9.12 -2.00 -3.41
C HIS A 14 -7.83 -2.69 -2.94
N GLY A 15 -7.94 -3.73 -2.10
CA GLY A 15 -6.79 -4.53 -1.68
C GLY A 15 -6.04 -5.14 -2.86
N LYS A 16 -6.76 -5.76 -3.80
CA LYS A 16 -6.16 -6.33 -5.03
C LYS A 16 -5.51 -5.28 -5.92
N GLN A 17 -6.06 -4.07 -6.00
CA GLN A 17 -5.44 -2.99 -6.77
C GLN A 17 -4.10 -2.56 -6.14
N LEU A 18 -4.04 -2.46 -4.81
CA LEU A 18 -2.81 -2.10 -4.11
C LEU A 18 -1.73 -3.15 -4.29
N VAL A 19 -2.06 -4.44 -4.11
CA VAL A 19 -1.09 -5.54 -4.28
C VAL A 19 -0.71 -5.77 -5.73
N GLY A 20 -1.69 -5.77 -6.65
CA GLY A 20 -1.49 -6.21 -8.02
C GLY A 20 -0.99 -5.15 -9.02
N GLN A 21 -1.15 -3.86 -8.69
CA GLN A 21 -0.75 -2.77 -9.59
C GLN A 21 0.11 -1.73 -8.88
N VAL A 22 -0.35 -1.19 -7.76
CA VAL A 22 0.32 -0.04 -7.12
C VAL A 22 1.67 -0.42 -6.53
N SER A 23 1.74 -1.51 -5.76
CA SER A 23 2.99 -1.93 -5.12
C SER A 23 4.08 -2.32 -6.15
N PRO A 24 3.78 -3.09 -7.22
CA PRO A 24 4.73 -3.35 -8.30
C PRO A 24 5.19 -2.08 -9.04
N SER A 25 4.28 -1.16 -9.36
CA SER A 25 4.64 0.10 -10.01
C SER A 25 5.52 0.98 -9.11
N LEU A 26 5.26 1.01 -7.81
CA LEU A 26 6.12 1.70 -6.84
C LEU A 26 7.49 1.02 -6.74
N GLN A 27 7.55 -0.31 -6.74
CA GLN A 27 8.82 -1.04 -6.73
C GLN A 27 9.67 -0.72 -7.97
N GLU A 28 9.04 -0.65 -9.15
CA GLU A 28 9.71 -0.26 -10.39
C GLU A 28 10.20 1.19 -10.33
N ALA A 29 9.36 2.12 -9.87
CA ALA A 29 9.71 3.53 -9.72
C ALA A 29 10.87 3.75 -8.73
N VAL A 30 10.85 3.08 -7.58
CA VAL A 30 11.93 3.12 -6.59
C VAL A 30 13.22 2.57 -7.18
N SER A 31 13.16 1.43 -7.87
CA SER A 31 14.33 0.78 -8.46
C SER A 31 14.95 1.61 -9.60
N ALA A 32 14.13 2.37 -10.32
CA ALA A 32 14.58 3.30 -11.35
C ALA A 32 15.03 4.67 -10.78
N SER A 33 14.66 4.98 -9.53
CA SER A 33 15.01 6.25 -8.91
C SER A 33 16.45 6.24 -8.39
N GLN A 34 17.28 7.15 -8.89
CA GLN A 34 18.54 7.52 -8.25
C GLN A 34 18.50 9.01 -7.96
N VAL A 35 18.38 9.36 -6.68
CA VAL A 35 18.44 10.75 -6.22
C VAL A 35 19.86 11.03 -5.76
N SER A 36 20.49 12.02 -6.39
CA SER A 36 21.79 12.56 -5.97
C SER A 36 21.66 14.07 -5.73
N LEU A 37 22.33 14.56 -4.70
CA LEU A 37 22.39 15.99 -4.37
C LEU A 37 23.48 16.68 -5.20
N GLY A 38 23.30 16.66 -6.53
CA GLY A 38 24.20 17.29 -7.49
C GLY A 38 23.90 18.78 -7.72
N PRO A 39 24.65 19.43 -8.62
CA PRO A 39 24.48 20.86 -8.92
C PRO A 39 23.06 21.22 -9.42
N ASN A 40 22.34 20.27 -10.03
CA ASN A 40 20.95 20.47 -10.45
C ASN A 40 19.97 20.62 -9.28
N VAL A 41 20.29 20.09 -8.10
CA VAL A 41 19.44 20.14 -6.90
C VAL A 41 19.92 21.22 -5.94
N MET A 42 21.23 21.25 -5.69
CA MET A 42 21.84 22.14 -4.71
C MET A 42 22.30 23.47 -5.31
N GLY A 43 22.45 23.56 -6.63
CA GLY A 43 23.17 24.64 -7.29
C GLY A 43 24.70 24.44 -7.23
N GLU A 44 25.41 25.02 -8.20
CA GLU A 44 26.87 24.91 -8.35
C GLU A 44 27.64 25.33 -7.09
N LEU A 45 27.13 26.32 -6.37
CA LEU A 45 27.78 26.84 -5.16
C LEU A 45 27.56 25.91 -3.97
N CYS A 46 26.34 25.41 -3.76
CA CYS A 46 26.03 24.66 -2.53
C CYS A 46 26.37 23.16 -2.62
N GLN A 47 26.63 22.62 -3.82
CA GLN A 47 26.95 21.20 -4.00
C GLN A 47 28.17 20.74 -3.18
N ALA A 48 29.13 21.64 -2.92
CA ALA A 48 30.33 21.34 -2.15
C ALA A 48 30.02 20.96 -0.69
N TRP A 49 28.84 21.33 -0.19
CA TRP A 49 28.34 21.00 1.14
C TRP A 49 27.20 19.97 1.12
N SER A 50 26.98 19.28 0.00
CA SER A 50 25.93 18.26 -0.14
C SER A 50 26.05 17.14 0.88
N TRP A 51 27.27 16.83 1.33
CA TRP A 51 27.55 15.81 2.34
C TRP A 51 26.85 16.06 3.68
N ILE A 52 26.50 17.30 4.00
CA ILE A 52 25.77 17.67 5.23
C ILE A 52 24.38 17.02 5.24
N PHE A 53 23.81 16.75 4.07
CA PHE A 53 22.47 16.18 3.90
C PHE A 53 22.49 14.70 3.51
N ASN A 54 23.66 14.03 3.58
CA ASN A 54 23.75 12.63 3.20
C ASN A 54 22.88 11.75 4.07
N ASP A 55 22.84 12.01 5.38
CA ASP A 55 22.05 11.25 6.34
C ASP A 55 20.55 11.41 6.02
N GLU A 56 20.06 12.64 5.83
CA GLU A 56 18.67 12.89 5.42
C GLU A 56 18.34 12.31 4.05
N LEU A 57 19.29 12.33 3.11
CA LEU A 57 19.12 11.74 1.78
C LEU A 57 18.99 10.23 1.88
N ASP A 58 19.79 9.57 2.71
CA ASP A 58 19.76 8.13 2.90
C ASP A 58 18.50 7.69 3.66
N ASP A 59 18.05 8.46 4.65
CA ASP A 59 16.77 8.25 5.32
C ASP A 59 15.59 8.38 4.34
N ALA A 60 15.62 9.39 3.46
CA ALA A 60 14.59 9.56 2.42
C ALA A 60 14.58 8.39 1.43
N LYS A 61 15.75 7.89 1.00
CA LYS A 61 15.85 6.68 0.16
C LYS A 61 15.30 5.45 0.87
N ALA A 62 15.61 5.27 2.15
CA ALA A 62 15.11 4.15 2.95
C ALA A 62 13.59 4.19 3.09
N LEU A 63 13.01 5.37 3.34
CA LEU A 63 11.56 5.57 3.37
C LEU A 63 10.91 5.25 2.03
N LEU A 64 11.47 5.76 0.93
CA LEU A 64 10.97 5.47 -0.42
C LEU A 64 11.03 3.97 -0.73
N ALA A 65 12.12 3.29 -0.34
CA ALA A 65 12.29 1.87 -0.53
C ALA A 65 11.32 1.01 0.31
N ALA A 66 10.80 1.54 1.43
CA ALA A 66 9.82 0.86 2.26
C ALA A 66 8.37 1.00 1.75
N LEU A 67 8.08 2.02 0.93
CA LEU A 67 6.72 2.30 0.44
C LEU A 67 6.06 1.11 -0.29
N PRO A 68 6.72 0.42 -1.26
CA PRO A 68 6.09 -0.71 -1.95
C PRO A 68 5.58 -1.78 -0.98
N LYS A 69 6.39 -2.13 0.01
CA LYS A 69 6.05 -3.15 1.02
C LYS A 69 4.91 -2.69 1.94
N ALA A 70 4.85 -1.41 2.29
CA ALA A 70 3.77 -0.86 3.10
C ALA A 70 2.41 -0.90 2.35
N PHE A 71 2.43 -0.60 1.05
CA PHE A 71 1.25 -0.69 0.20
C PHE A 71 0.78 -2.13 -0.02
N GLU A 72 1.73 -3.07 -0.17
CA GLU A 72 1.44 -4.50 -0.26
C GLU A 72 0.76 -5.00 1.02
N ALA A 73 1.34 -4.71 2.19
CA ALA A 73 0.78 -5.09 3.49
C ALA A 73 -0.63 -4.51 3.71
N THR A 74 -0.83 -3.24 3.34
CA THR A 74 -2.16 -2.59 3.41
C THR A 74 -3.17 -3.31 2.49
N GLY A 75 -2.73 -3.70 1.29
CA GLY A 75 -3.57 -4.42 0.34
C GLY A 75 -3.96 -5.82 0.84
N ASP A 76 -3.03 -6.54 1.47
CA ASP A 76 -3.26 -7.83 2.10
C ASP A 76 -4.25 -7.74 3.28
N GLU A 77 -4.10 -6.73 4.14
CA GLU A 77 -5.01 -6.47 5.26
C GLU A 77 -6.44 -6.20 4.76
N LEU A 78 -6.59 -5.41 3.69
CA LEU A 78 -7.89 -5.15 3.08
C LEU A 78 -8.50 -6.43 2.50
N CYS A 79 -7.71 -7.26 1.83
CA CYS A 79 -8.20 -8.55 1.32
C CYS A 79 -8.65 -9.47 2.47
N SER A 80 -7.89 -9.52 3.57
CA SER A 80 -8.24 -10.29 4.77
C SER A 80 -9.51 -9.77 5.46
N ALA A 81 -9.66 -8.44 5.56
CA ALA A 81 -10.86 -7.81 6.10
C ALA A 81 -12.10 -8.12 5.25
N ALA A 82 -11.98 -8.05 3.93
CA ALA A 82 -13.07 -8.41 3.02
C ALA A 82 -13.51 -9.87 3.18
N GLU A 83 -12.56 -10.79 3.34
CA GLU A 83 -12.85 -12.21 3.58
C GLU A 83 -13.59 -12.42 4.92
N THR A 84 -13.17 -11.72 5.97
CA THR A 84 -13.84 -11.75 7.28
C THR A 84 -15.30 -11.28 7.19
N TYR A 85 -15.56 -10.21 6.42
CA TYR A 85 -16.92 -9.73 6.19
C TYR A 85 -17.77 -10.76 5.44
N ARG A 86 -17.23 -11.43 4.42
CA ARG A 86 -17.94 -12.48 3.68
C ARG A 86 -18.29 -13.66 4.57
N GLN A 87 -17.36 -14.14 5.38
CA GLN A 87 -17.59 -15.26 6.32
C GLN A 87 -18.65 -14.92 7.37
N THR A 88 -18.64 -13.68 7.87
CA THR A 88 -19.64 -13.20 8.84
C THR A 88 -21.03 -13.15 8.21
N GLU A 89 -21.14 -12.68 6.96
CA GLU A 89 -22.41 -12.66 6.23
C GLU A 89 -22.93 -14.07 5.94
N GLU A 90 -22.07 -14.98 5.50
CA GLU A 90 -22.44 -16.38 5.24
C GLU A 90 -22.88 -17.11 6.52
N GLY A 91 -22.20 -16.85 7.64
CA GLY A 91 -22.59 -17.33 8.97
C GLY A 91 -23.97 -16.80 9.38
N ASN A 92 -24.22 -15.50 9.21
CA ASN A 92 -25.53 -14.90 9.51
C ASN A 92 -26.66 -15.46 8.63
N ARG A 93 -26.40 -15.63 7.33
CA ARG A 93 -27.38 -16.21 6.39
C ARG A 93 -27.74 -17.65 6.78
N THR A 94 -26.75 -18.44 7.18
CA THR A 94 -26.93 -19.84 7.59
C THR A 94 -27.69 -19.93 8.91
N ALA A 95 -27.40 -19.05 9.87
CA ALA A 95 -28.12 -18.96 11.14
C ALA A 95 -29.60 -18.56 10.95
N MET A 96 -29.89 -17.59 10.08
CA MET A 96 -31.29 -17.18 9.83
C MET A 96 -32.10 -18.26 9.10
N GLN A 97 -31.50 -19.02 8.18
CA GLN A 97 -32.18 -20.15 7.53
C GLN A 97 -32.46 -21.33 8.48
N GLY A 98 -31.70 -21.45 9.57
CA GLY A 98 -31.90 -22.47 10.60
C GLY A 98 -33.01 -22.15 11.61
N VAL A 99 -33.44 -20.89 11.71
CA VAL A 99 -34.49 -20.43 12.65
C VAL A 99 -35.91 -20.64 12.09
N ASP A 100 -36.05 -20.83 10.78
CA ASP A 100 -37.33 -21.07 10.08
C ASP A 100 -37.74 -22.57 10.02
N ARG A 101 -37.23 -23.42 10.92
CA ARG A 101 -37.55 -24.85 11.01
C ARG A 101 -38.07 -25.27 12.39
#